data_AF-A0A2P2JLR4-F1
#
_entry.id   AF-A0A2P2JLR4-F1
#
_cell.length_a   1.000
_cell.length_b   1.000
_cell.length_c   1.000
_cell.angle_alpha   90.00
_cell.angle_beta   90.00
_cell.angle_gamma   90.00
#
_symmetry.space_group_name_H-M   'P 1'
#
loop_
_entity.id
_entity.type
_entity.pdbx_description
1 polymer ?
#
loop_
_entity_poly.entity_id
_entity_poly.type
_entity_poly.pdbx_seq_one_letter_code
_entity_poly.pdbx_strand_id
1 'polypeptide(L)'
;MYDQFGEAGVKSTVGGQPNAYAANPFDLFEAFFGASMGGFPSMDPTGFGTRRRTVVKGEDIRYDITLDFSEAIFGAEKEFPLSHLETCEACAGTGAKIGTKMRICSSCGGRGQVMRTEQTPFGMFSQVSVCPTCGGDGEVISEYCRKCSGEGRIRVKKNIKVKVPPGVSAGSILRVAGEGDAGPRGAPPGDLFVYLEVEEIRGIQRDGINLKSTISISYLDAILGAVIKVKTVEGASELQIPPGTQPGDVLVLAKQGAPKLNKPSIRGDHLFTVKVTIPNRISAKERELLEELASLGNKNIARSRTRPRAQPATRATESQVEKVVEKIEEKREPDDIWQKLKDLAG
;
A
#
# COMPACT_ATOMS: atom_id res chain seq x y z
N MET A 1 17.03 -45.15 18.44
CA MET A 1 17.65 -43.81 18.57
C MET A 1 18.54 -43.86 19.79
N TYR A 2 19.84 -43.99 19.56
CA TYR A 2 20.87 -44.20 20.58
C TYR A 2 21.60 -42.88 20.84
N ASP A 3 21.90 -42.63 22.11
CA ASP A 3 22.75 -41.56 22.64
C ASP A 3 24.08 -41.49 21.91
N GLN A 4 24.39 -40.34 21.32
CA GLN A 4 25.60 -40.14 20.52
C GLN A 4 26.86 -39.90 21.34
N PHE A 5 26.80 -39.83 22.67
CA PHE A 5 27.99 -39.67 23.52
C PHE A 5 27.83 -40.41 24.86
N GLY A 6 27.91 -41.74 24.78
CA GLY A 6 28.06 -42.59 25.96
C GLY A 6 29.42 -42.41 26.65
N GLU A 7 29.41 -42.55 27.98
CA GLU A 7 30.40 -42.89 29.04
C GLU A 7 31.94 -42.88 28.79
N ALA A 8 32.43 -42.71 27.56
CA ALA A 8 33.84 -42.73 27.18
C ALA A 8 34.52 -41.34 27.27
N GLY A 9 33.78 -40.25 27.50
CA GLY A 9 34.34 -38.90 27.68
C GLY A 9 34.91 -38.63 29.08
N VAL A 10 34.63 -39.49 30.07
CA VAL A 10 34.93 -39.25 31.49
C VAL A 10 36.12 -40.07 32.00
N LYS A 11 36.71 -40.95 31.17
CA LYS A 11 37.79 -41.87 31.58
C LYS A 11 39.19 -41.51 31.10
N SER A 12 39.36 -40.41 30.36
CA SER A 12 40.69 -39.96 29.96
C SER A 12 41.11 -38.78 30.82
N THR A 13 42.25 -38.95 31.49
CA THR A 13 43.08 -37.90 32.14
C THR A 13 42.76 -37.57 33.61
N VAL A 14 42.98 -38.54 34.52
CA VAL A 14 43.32 -38.22 35.92
C VAL A 14 44.62 -38.95 36.27
N GLY A 15 45.74 -38.24 36.09
CA GLY A 15 47.08 -38.74 36.36
C GLY A 15 48.06 -37.57 36.50
N GLY A 16 47.99 -36.84 37.61
CA GLY A 16 48.90 -35.75 37.96
C GLY A 16 48.78 -35.41 39.45
N GLN A 17 49.92 -35.38 40.16
CA GLN A 17 50.03 -35.15 41.60
C GLN A 17 49.57 -33.73 42.03
N PRO A 18 49.15 -33.55 43.30
CA PRO A 18 48.47 -32.36 43.76
C PRO A 18 49.46 -31.31 44.24
N ASN A 19 49.35 -30.07 43.77
CA ASN A 19 49.88 -28.94 44.51
C ASN A 19 48.99 -27.70 44.36
N ALA A 20 48.51 -27.26 45.53
CA ALA A 20 48.50 -25.87 45.98
C ALA A 20 47.66 -24.82 45.20
N TYR A 21 46.49 -24.51 45.79
CA TYR A 21 45.77 -23.23 45.78
C TYR A 21 45.33 -22.63 44.44
N ALA A 22 44.10 -22.95 44.02
CA ALA A 22 43.30 -22.10 43.13
C ALA A 22 41.99 -21.74 43.84
N ALA A 23 41.94 -20.54 44.42
CA ALA A 23 40.79 -20.02 45.17
C ALA A 23 39.73 -19.34 44.27
N ASN A 24 39.83 -19.48 42.95
CA ASN A 24 38.90 -18.86 42.01
C ASN A 24 38.27 -19.91 41.08
N PRO A 25 36.93 -20.02 41.04
CA PRO A 25 36.23 -20.92 40.12
C PRO A 25 36.39 -20.53 38.64
N PHE A 26 36.96 -19.36 38.34
CA PHE A 26 37.29 -18.92 36.98
C PHE A 26 38.60 -19.53 36.44
N ASP A 27 39.61 -19.79 37.28
CA ASP A 27 40.87 -20.43 36.84
C ASP A 27 40.65 -21.88 36.39
N LEU A 28 39.70 -22.57 37.01
CA LEU A 28 39.34 -23.94 36.63
C LEU A 28 38.63 -24.00 35.27
N PHE A 29 37.92 -22.93 34.88
CA PHE A 29 37.24 -22.82 33.59
C PHE A 29 38.23 -22.49 32.46
N GLU A 30 39.21 -21.61 32.71
CA GLU A 30 40.29 -21.34 31.76
C GLU A 30 41.20 -22.55 31.51
N ALA A 31 41.51 -23.33 32.55
CA ALA A 31 42.30 -24.55 32.42
C ALA A 31 41.59 -25.66 31.61
N PHE A 32 40.25 -25.65 31.57
CA PHE A 32 39.47 -26.64 30.84
C PHE A 32 39.08 -26.18 29.41
N PHE A 33 38.86 -24.88 29.18
CA PHE A 33 38.40 -24.36 27.88
C PHE A 33 39.45 -23.63 27.04
N GLY A 34 40.67 -23.42 27.55
CA GLY A 34 41.81 -22.92 26.79
C GLY A 34 41.65 -21.48 26.27
N ALA A 35 42.72 -20.69 26.35
CA ALA A 35 42.82 -19.31 25.86
C ALA A 35 42.72 -19.15 24.31
N SER A 36 42.11 -20.11 23.60
CA SER A 36 42.00 -20.17 22.14
C SER A 36 40.55 -20.10 21.62
N MET A 37 39.55 -19.96 22.48
CA MET A 37 38.17 -19.57 22.09
C MET A 37 38.00 -18.04 22.15
N GLY A 38 38.94 -17.33 21.54
CA GLY A 38 38.98 -15.86 21.42
C GLY A 38 37.95 -15.30 20.43
N GLY A 39 36.67 -15.50 20.72
CA GLY A 39 35.54 -14.96 19.95
C GLY A 39 34.47 -14.24 20.79
N PHE A 40 34.62 -14.19 22.11
CA PHE A 40 33.69 -13.47 22.98
C PHE A 40 34.29 -12.11 23.37
N PRO A 41 33.57 -10.99 23.12
CA PRO A 41 34.10 -9.66 23.39
C PRO A 41 34.31 -9.48 24.90
N SER A 42 35.50 -8.96 25.24
CA SER A 42 35.96 -8.54 26.57
C SER A 42 34.87 -8.26 27.59
N MET A 43 34.78 -9.13 28.59
CA MET A 43 34.11 -8.82 29.85
C MET A 43 35.16 -8.19 30.79
N ASP A 44 35.27 -6.86 30.76
CA ASP A 44 36.02 -6.09 31.75
C ASP A 44 35.44 -6.33 33.16
N PRO A 45 36.22 -6.74 34.18
CA PRO A 45 35.71 -7.01 35.54
C PRO A 45 35.26 -5.76 36.32
N THR A 46 35.54 -4.57 35.81
CA THR A 46 35.18 -3.27 36.41
C THR A 46 33.94 -2.62 35.77
N GLY A 47 33.34 -3.25 34.77
CA GLY A 47 32.17 -2.74 34.07
C GLY A 47 30.86 -3.26 34.64
N PHE A 48 30.38 -2.73 35.77
CA PHE A 48 28.95 -2.75 36.08
C PHE A 48 28.23 -1.95 34.99
N GLY A 49 27.92 -2.62 33.87
CA GLY A 49 27.25 -2.04 32.72
C GLY A 49 25.87 -1.54 33.13
N THR A 50 25.77 -0.26 33.41
CA THR A 50 24.51 0.48 33.36
C THR A 50 23.86 0.11 32.03
N ARG A 51 22.81 -0.73 32.04
CA ARG A 51 22.07 -1.04 30.81
C ARG A 51 21.68 0.29 30.20
N ARG A 52 22.26 0.61 29.04
CA ARG A 52 21.91 1.82 28.28
C ARG A 52 20.40 1.80 28.15
N ARG A 53 19.74 2.89 28.59
CA ARG A 53 18.30 3.09 28.37
C ARG A 53 18.02 2.78 26.90
N THR A 54 17.25 1.74 26.63
CA THR A 54 16.79 1.47 25.27
C THR A 54 15.86 2.61 24.92
N VAL A 55 16.36 3.60 24.17
CA VAL A 55 15.56 4.72 23.71
C VAL A 55 14.55 4.15 22.73
N VAL A 56 13.29 4.04 23.17
CA VAL A 56 12.20 3.54 22.33
C VAL A 56 11.80 4.68 21.40
N LYS A 57 12.13 4.55 20.11
CA LYS A 57 11.67 5.48 19.06
C LYS A 57 10.15 5.58 19.13
N GLY A 58 9.62 6.76 18.82
CA GLY A 58 8.19 6.93 18.64
C GLY A 58 7.64 6.11 17.47
N GLU A 59 6.32 5.97 17.46
CA GLU A 59 5.61 5.14 16.49
C GLU A 59 5.58 5.81 15.11
N ASP A 60 5.76 5.01 14.06
CA ASP A 60 5.67 5.49 12.69
C ASP A 60 4.19 5.65 12.30
N ILE A 61 3.88 6.68 11.51
CA ILE A 61 2.51 7.01 11.11
C ILE A 61 2.30 6.63 9.65
N ARG A 62 1.15 6.04 9.34
CA ARG A 62 0.71 5.79 7.97
C ARG A 62 -0.34 6.83 7.55
N TYR A 63 -0.15 7.41 6.38
CA TYR A 63 -1.12 8.32 5.77
C TYR A 63 -1.30 7.96 4.29
N ASP A 64 -2.55 7.78 3.86
CA ASP A 64 -2.85 7.40 2.48
C ASP A 64 -3.32 8.65 1.71
N ILE A 65 -2.71 8.93 0.57
CA ILE A 65 -3.05 10.07 -0.31
C ILE A 65 -3.45 9.53 -1.67
N THR A 66 -4.61 9.93 -2.14
CA THR A 66 -5.03 9.76 -3.53
C THR A 66 -4.51 10.90 -4.38
N LEU A 67 -3.84 10.56 -5.48
CA LEU A 67 -3.31 11.48 -6.47
C LEU A 67 -4.05 11.29 -7.79
N ASP A 68 -4.25 12.40 -8.49
CA ASP A 68 -4.68 12.32 -9.89
C ASP A 68 -3.57 11.69 -10.74
N PHE A 69 -3.96 11.04 -11.83
CA PHE A 69 -2.99 10.44 -12.76
C PHE A 69 -2.01 11.46 -13.35
N SER A 70 -2.46 12.69 -13.60
CA SER A 70 -1.62 13.80 -14.07
C SER A 70 -0.61 14.20 -12.99
N GLU A 71 -1.04 14.35 -11.74
CA GLU A 71 -0.18 14.67 -10.59
C GLU A 71 0.88 13.59 -10.36
N ALA A 72 0.53 12.31 -10.53
CA ALA A 72 1.48 11.21 -10.44
C ALA A 72 2.58 11.26 -11.53
N ILE A 73 2.26 11.82 -12.70
CA ILE A 73 3.18 11.92 -13.84
C ILE A 73 4.06 13.17 -13.75
N PHE A 74 3.47 14.34 -13.47
CA PHE A 74 4.21 15.61 -13.41
C PHE A 74 4.85 15.90 -12.04
N GLY A 75 4.42 15.19 -11.00
CA GLY A 75 4.70 15.54 -9.62
C GLY A 75 3.75 16.62 -9.12
N ALA A 76 3.55 16.65 -7.81
CA ALA A 76 2.67 17.61 -7.15
C ALA A 76 3.20 17.91 -5.75
N GLU A 77 2.82 19.07 -5.23
CA GLU A 77 3.01 19.41 -3.82
C GLU A 77 1.64 19.36 -3.16
N LYS A 78 1.47 18.45 -2.18
CA LYS A 78 0.23 18.27 -1.44
C LYS A 78 0.44 18.71 0.00
N GLU A 79 -0.55 19.40 0.54
CA GLU A 79 -0.59 19.77 1.95
C GLU A 79 -1.80 19.11 2.60
N PHE A 80 -1.60 18.45 3.74
CA PHE A 80 -2.69 17.83 4.47
C PHE A 80 -2.52 17.99 5.98
N PRO A 81 -3.63 18.10 6.73
CA PRO A 81 -3.58 18.15 8.19
C PRO A 81 -3.31 16.74 8.75
N LEU A 82 -2.20 16.59 9.48
CA LEU A 82 -1.90 15.39 10.25
C LEU A 82 -2.06 15.68 11.75
N SER A 83 -2.77 14.80 12.45
CA SER A 83 -2.80 14.82 13.91
C SER A 83 -1.87 13.75 14.47
N HIS A 84 -0.84 14.18 15.19
CA HIS A 84 0.16 13.29 15.77
C HIS A 84 0.63 13.78 17.14
N LEU A 85 1.37 12.95 17.85
CA LEU A 85 1.99 13.29 19.12
C LEU A 85 3.30 14.01 18.86
N GLU A 86 3.44 15.24 19.37
CA GLU A 86 4.69 15.98 19.37
C GLU A 86 5.28 16.04 20.78
N THR A 87 6.59 16.24 20.88
CA THR A 87 7.25 16.44 22.16
C THR A 87 6.69 17.69 22.85
N CYS A 88 6.31 17.57 24.12
CA CYS A 88 5.73 18.68 24.85
C CYS A 88 6.78 19.79 25.06
N GLU A 89 6.61 20.92 24.38
CA GLU A 89 7.51 22.08 24.48
C GLU A 89 7.67 22.59 25.91
N ALA A 90 6.60 22.54 26.72
CA ALA A 90 6.60 23.03 28.10
C ALA A 90 7.38 22.15 29.09
N CYS A 91 7.87 20.98 28.69
CA CYS A 91 8.76 20.15 29.52
C CYS A 91 9.92 19.55 28.73
N ALA A 92 10.08 19.93 27.46
CA ALA A 92 11.06 19.36 26.53
C ALA A 92 11.08 17.81 26.56
N GLY A 93 9.92 17.17 26.62
CA GLY A 93 9.81 15.71 26.63
C GLY A 93 9.98 15.03 28.00
N THR A 94 10.41 15.74 29.05
CA THR A 94 10.71 15.12 30.36
C THR A 94 9.46 14.69 31.13
N GLY A 95 8.29 15.27 30.85
CA GLY A 95 7.05 15.07 31.61
C GLY A 95 7.02 15.78 32.97
N ALA A 96 8.14 16.36 33.41
CA ALA A 96 8.24 17.14 34.64
C ALA A 96 7.94 18.63 34.39
N LYS A 97 7.48 19.34 35.42
CA LYS A 97 7.35 20.80 35.38
C LYS A 97 8.74 21.45 35.18
N ILE A 98 8.82 22.49 34.34
CA ILE A 98 10.07 23.24 34.15
C ILE A 98 10.64 23.69 35.49
N GLY A 99 11.93 23.43 35.70
CA GLY A 99 12.67 23.81 36.91
C GLY A 99 12.58 22.81 38.06
N THR A 100 11.74 21.77 37.96
CA THR A 100 11.73 20.69 38.96
C THR A 100 12.68 19.57 38.55
N LYS A 101 13.34 18.97 39.54
CA LYS A 101 14.26 17.85 39.33
C LYS A 101 13.52 16.53 39.51
N MET A 102 13.95 15.52 38.76
CA MET A 102 13.55 14.14 39.00
C MET A 102 14.02 13.72 40.39
N ARG A 103 13.20 12.95 41.12
CA ARG A 103 13.56 12.38 42.42
C ARG A 103 13.96 10.94 42.24
N ILE A 104 14.95 10.48 42.99
CA ILE A 104 15.33 9.07 43.01
C ILE A 104 14.14 8.25 43.53
N CYS A 105 13.81 7.16 42.85
CA CYS A 105 12.72 6.28 43.26
C CYS A 105 13.04 5.62 44.59
N SER A 106 12.23 5.87 45.62
CA SER A 106 12.40 5.32 46.96
C SER A 106 12.27 3.79 46.99
N SER A 107 11.40 3.21 46.15
CA SER A 107 11.13 1.76 46.13
C SER A 107 12.31 0.93 45.62
N CYS A 108 13.13 1.46 44.71
CA CYS A 108 14.29 0.74 44.15
C CYS A 108 15.63 1.41 44.42
N GLY A 109 15.63 2.57 45.10
CA GLY A 109 16.84 3.35 45.38
C GLY A 109 17.62 3.75 44.13
N GLY A 110 16.95 4.04 43.01
CA GLY A 110 17.60 4.38 41.75
C GLY A 110 17.96 3.20 40.84
N ARG A 111 17.73 1.96 41.29
CA ARG A 111 18.16 0.76 40.55
C ARG A 111 17.22 0.36 39.41
N GLY A 112 16.00 0.90 39.37
CA GLY A 112 14.99 0.58 38.35
C GLY A 112 14.39 -0.83 38.43
N GLN A 113 14.92 -1.70 39.29
CA GLN A 113 14.48 -3.09 39.47
C GLN A 113 14.31 -3.40 40.96
N VAL A 114 13.38 -4.30 41.27
CA VAL A 114 13.10 -4.79 42.62
C VAL A 114 13.07 -6.32 42.62
N MET A 115 13.64 -6.93 43.64
CA MET A 115 13.54 -8.38 43.84
C MET A 115 12.16 -8.70 44.42
N ARG A 116 11.38 -9.51 43.70
CA ARG A 116 10.12 -10.07 44.19
C ARG A 116 10.36 -11.51 44.61
N THR A 117 10.15 -11.78 45.88
CA THR A 117 10.20 -13.13 46.42
C THR A 117 8.77 -13.62 46.59
N GLU A 118 8.39 -14.66 45.85
CA GLU A 118 7.07 -15.27 45.90
C GLU A 118 7.20 -16.70 46.49
N GLN A 119 6.25 -17.05 47.36
CA GLN A 119 6.21 -18.38 47.96
C GLN A 119 5.49 -19.33 46.98
N THR A 120 6.21 -20.33 46.50
CA THR A 120 5.67 -21.40 45.65
C THR A 120 5.58 -22.71 46.44
N PRO A 121 4.77 -23.70 46.01
CA PRO A 121 4.70 -25.00 46.66
C PRO A 121 6.06 -25.74 46.74
N PHE A 122 7.03 -25.32 45.94
CA PHE A 122 8.39 -25.88 45.88
C PHE A 122 9.44 -25.04 46.64
N GLY A 123 9.02 -23.99 47.37
CA GLY A 123 9.90 -23.12 48.15
C GLY A 123 9.80 -21.64 47.78
N MET A 124 10.73 -20.84 48.28
CA MET A 124 10.81 -19.40 48.02
C MET A 124 11.53 -19.16 46.69
N PHE A 125 10.86 -18.53 45.73
CA PHE A 125 11.44 -18.17 44.44
C PHE A 125 11.61 -16.65 44.36
N SER A 126 12.85 -16.18 44.19
CA SER A 126 13.15 -14.76 44.03
C SER A 126 13.43 -14.45 42.56
N GLN A 127 12.59 -13.59 41.97
CA GLN A 127 12.79 -13.07 40.62
C GLN A 127 13.06 -11.57 40.63
N VAL A 128 13.95 -11.12 39.75
CA VAL A 128 14.19 -9.69 39.53
C VAL A 128 13.12 -9.17 38.58
N SER A 129 12.34 -8.19 39.04
CA SER A 129 11.28 -7.56 38.27
C SER A 129 11.52 -6.07 38.12
N VAL A 130 10.92 -5.45 37.11
CA VAL A 130 10.99 -4.00 36.91
C VAL A 130 10.28 -3.30 38.08
N CYS A 131 10.87 -2.23 38.62
CA CYS A 131 10.28 -1.49 39.72
C CYS A 131 8.92 -0.91 39.30
N PRO A 132 7.79 -1.25 39.98
CA PRO A 132 6.46 -0.80 39.57
C PRO A 132 6.25 0.71 39.77
N THR A 133 6.99 1.34 40.68
CA THR A 133 6.85 2.77 40.99
C THR A 133 7.50 3.66 39.93
N CYS A 134 8.62 3.24 39.34
CA CYS A 134 9.33 4.03 38.35
C CYS A 134 9.33 3.44 36.95
N GLY A 135 8.75 2.24 36.73
CA GLY A 135 8.71 1.60 35.42
C GLY A 135 10.08 1.24 34.83
N GLY A 136 11.13 1.17 35.66
CA GLY A 136 12.49 0.86 35.22
C GLY A 136 13.49 2.00 35.24
N ASP A 137 13.06 3.27 35.39
CA ASP A 137 13.97 4.41 35.19
C ASP A 137 14.88 4.75 36.38
N GLY A 138 14.56 4.22 37.56
CA GLY A 138 15.24 4.57 38.81
C GLY A 138 14.85 5.95 39.36
N GLU A 139 14.14 6.77 38.59
CA GLU A 139 13.72 8.12 38.97
C GLU A 139 12.22 8.29 38.76
N VAL A 140 11.62 9.18 39.55
CA VAL A 140 10.20 9.53 39.51
C VAL A 140 10.04 11.03 39.37
N ILE A 141 8.99 11.44 38.65
CA ILE A 141 8.65 12.85 38.47
C ILE A 141 8.15 13.39 39.81
N SER A 142 8.76 14.50 40.28
CA SER A 142 8.36 15.16 41.53
C SER A 142 7.07 15.96 41.35
N GLU A 143 7.01 16.78 40.30
CA GLU A 143 5.83 17.53 39.89
C GLU A 143 5.59 17.31 38.39
N TYR A 144 4.41 16.79 38.05
CA TYR A 144 4.02 16.55 36.66
C TYR A 144 3.82 17.86 35.91
N CYS A 145 4.18 17.85 34.62
CA CYS A 145 3.90 18.96 33.72
C CYS A 145 2.38 19.10 33.51
N ARG A 146 1.85 20.32 33.66
CA ARG A 146 0.40 20.59 33.51
C ARG A 146 -0.11 20.44 32.09
N LYS A 147 0.74 20.61 31.06
CA LYS A 147 0.32 20.54 29.65
C LYS A 147 0.17 19.11 29.13
N CYS A 148 1.06 18.20 29.54
CA CYS A 148 1.06 16.80 29.09
C CYS A 148 0.73 15.80 30.20
N SER A 149 0.38 16.28 31.40
CA SER A 149 0.04 15.46 32.56
C SER A 149 1.07 14.36 32.91
N GLY A 150 2.35 14.59 32.60
CA GLY A 150 3.43 13.64 32.86
C GLY A 150 3.85 12.77 31.66
N GLU A 151 3.13 12.80 30.54
CA GLU A 151 3.43 11.94 29.38
C GLU A 151 4.66 12.41 28.58
N GLY A 152 5.01 13.70 28.67
CA GLY A 152 6.12 14.29 27.90
C GLY A 152 5.79 14.58 26.43
N ARG A 153 4.58 14.25 25.97
CA ARG A 153 4.10 14.48 24.60
C ARG A 153 2.68 15.02 24.60
N ILE A 154 2.30 15.70 23.53
CA ILE A 154 0.97 16.32 23.35
C ILE A 154 0.47 16.05 21.95
N ARG A 155 -0.86 15.90 21.79
CA ARG A 155 -1.46 15.74 20.46
C ARG A 155 -1.63 17.10 19.79
N VAL A 156 -0.98 17.25 18.63
CA VAL A 156 -1.00 18.48 17.83
C VAL A 156 -1.61 18.16 16.46
N LYS A 157 -2.26 19.16 15.85
CA LYS A 157 -2.67 19.12 14.44
C LYS A 157 -1.75 20.04 13.66
N LYS A 158 -1.02 19.50 12.71
CA LYS A 158 -0.03 20.23 11.89
C LYS A 158 -0.29 19.95 10.42
N ASN A 159 -0.17 20.97 9.58
CA ASN A 159 -0.25 20.80 8.13
C ASN A 159 1.13 20.41 7.60
N ILE A 160 1.24 19.20 7.05
CA ILE A 160 2.49 18.69 6.50
C ILE A 160 2.46 18.90 4.99
N LYS A 161 3.53 19.52 4.48
CA LYS A 161 3.73 19.72 3.04
C LYS A 161 4.61 18.60 2.51
N VAL A 162 4.09 17.85 1.54
CA VAL A 162 4.77 16.70 0.96
C VAL A 162 4.95 16.92 -0.53
N LYS A 163 6.21 16.81 -0.98
CA LYS A 163 6.57 16.93 -2.39
C LYS A 163 6.61 15.55 -3.02
N VAL A 164 5.65 15.27 -3.90
CA VAL A 164 5.58 14.03 -4.67
C VAL A 164 6.46 14.17 -5.92
N PRO A 165 7.47 13.30 -6.10
CA PRO A 165 8.31 13.35 -7.29
C PRO A 165 7.54 12.91 -8.55
N PRO A 166 7.92 13.41 -9.74
CA PRO A 166 7.32 12.98 -10.99
C PRO A 166 7.59 11.49 -11.26
N GLY A 167 6.59 10.80 -11.83
CA GLY A 167 6.74 9.43 -12.29
C GLY A 167 6.48 8.37 -11.22
N VAL A 168 5.89 8.76 -10.08
CA VAL A 168 5.45 7.80 -9.06
C VAL A 168 4.44 6.81 -9.63
N SER A 169 4.48 5.59 -9.11
CA SER A 169 3.55 4.51 -9.47
C SER A 169 2.56 4.28 -8.33
N ALA A 170 1.41 3.69 -8.62
CA ALA A 170 0.46 3.30 -7.57
C ALA A 170 1.12 2.37 -6.55
N GLY A 171 0.87 2.59 -5.26
CA GLY A 171 1.47 1.85 -4.15
C GLY A 171 2.89 2.31 -3.79
N SER A 172 3.38 3.42 -4.37
CA SER A 172 4.65 4.01 -3.94
C SER A 172 4.54 4.55 -2.51
N ILE A 173 5.61 4.41 -1.73
CA ILE A 173 5.66 4.89 -0.35
C ILE A 173 6.71 6.01 -0.26
N LEU A 174 6.30 7.16 0.25
CA LEU A 174 7.19 8.28 0.54
C LEU A 174 7.39 8.39 2.05
N ARG A 175 8.65 8.38 2.48
CA ARG A 175 9.02 8.56 3.89
C ARG A 175 9.36 10.02 4.17
N VAL A 176 8.64 10.63 5.11
CA VAL A 176 8.97 11.93 5.70
C VAL A 176 9.56 11.67 7.08
N ALA A 177 10.87 11.91 7.21
CA ALA A 177 11.61 11.55 8.41
C ALA A 177 11.24 12.47 9.59
N GLY A 178 11.03 11.88 10.77
CA GLY A 178 10.78 12.62 12.02
C GLY A 178 9.41 13.30 12.16
N GLU A 179 8.48 13.07 11.21
CA GLU A 179 7.09 13.55 11.27
C GLU A 179 6.11 12.46 11.74
N GLY A 180 6.62 11.38 12.35
CA GLY A 180 5.82 10.39 13.07
C GLY A 180 5.53 10.79 14.51
N ASP A 181 4.99 9.89 15.32
CA ASP A 181 4.66 10.19 16.72
C ASP A 181 5.94 10.36 17.55
N ALA A 182 5.92 11.31 18.50
CA ALA A 182 7.00 11.52 19.45
C ALA A 182 7.15 10.32 20.41
N GLY A 183 8.39 9.88 20.56
CA GLY A 183 8.73 8.81 21.49
C GLY A 183 8.51 9.22 22.95
N PRO A 184 8.26 8.26 23.84
CA PRO A 184 8.08 8.54 25.26
C PRO A 184 9.35 9.16 25.86
N ARG A 185 9.17 10.09 26.81
CA ARG A 185 10.26 10.70 27.61
C ARG A 185 11.38 11.36 26.79
N GLY A 186 11.02 12.03 25.70
CA GLY A 186 11.99 12.75 24.85
C GLY A 186 12.79 11.83 23.92
N ALA A 187 12.35 10.59 23.73
CA ALA A 187 12.86 9.74 22.67
C ALA A 187 12.54 10.33 21.27
N PRO A 188 13.37 10.06 20.25
CA PRO A 188 13.19 10.62 18.92
C PRO A 188 11.85 10.17 18.32
N PRO A 189 11.23 11.03 17.49
CA PRO A 189 9.97 10.70 16.85
C PRO A 189 10.11 9.56 15.83
N GLY A 190 8.98 8.93 15.52
CA GLY A 190 8.80 8.05 14.38
C GLY A 190 8.93 8.78 13.04
N ASP A 191 8.72 8.05 11.95
CA ASP A 191 8.64 8.59 10.60
C ASP A 191 7.19 8.55 10.10
N LEU A 192 6.85 9.43 9.16
CA LEU A 192 5.59 9.41 8.43
C LEU A 192 5.79 8.69 7.10
N PHE A 193 5.03 7.61 6.90
CA PHE A 193 4.96 6.88 5.64
C PHE A 193 3.68 7.26 4.90
N VAL A 194 3.87 8.00 3.81
CA VAL A 194 2.79 8.43 2.92
C VAL A 194 2.65 7.39 1.80
N TYR A 195 1.53 6.68 1.78
CA TYR A 195 1.19 5.74 0.72
C TYR A 195 0.46 6.50 -0.39
N LEU A 196 0.97 6.36 -1.61
CA LEU A 196 0.45 7.04 -2.77
C LEU A 196 -0.44 6.09 -3.57
N GLU A 197 -1.72 6.39 -3.58
CA GLU A 197 -2.69 5.79 -4.49
C GLU A 197 -2.88 6.71 -5.70
N VAL A 198 -2.95 6.14 -6.89
CA VAL A 198 -3.09 6.92 -8.13
C VAL A 198 -4.44 6.58 -8.74
N GLU A 199 -5.26 7.60 -8.97
CA GLU A 199 -6.53 7.44 -9.67
C GLU A 199 -6.30 7.11 -11.14
N GLU A 200 -7.06 6.16 -11.67
CA GLU A 200 -6.99 5.77 -13.08
C GLU A 200 -7.83 6.70 -13.95
N ILE A 201 -7.26 7.16 -15.08
CA ILE A 201 -8.00 7.92 -16.08
C ILE A 201 -8.65 6.98 -17.10
N ARG A 202 -9.90 7.27 -17.46
CA ARG A 202 -10.62 6.53 -18.50
C ARG A 202 -9.86 6.59 -19.84
N GLY A 203 -9.52 5.44 -20.38
CA GLY A 203 -8.92 5.28 -21.70
C GLY A 203 -7.39 5.41 -21.75
N ILE A 204 -6.72 5.69 -20.62
CA ILE A 204 -5.26 5.68 -20.52
C ILE A 204 -4.86 4.71 -19.41
N GLN A 205 -4.14 3.67 -19.79
CA GLN A 205 -3.59 2.68 -18.86
C GLN A 205 -2.08 2.84 -18.78
N ARG A 206 -1.53 2.77 -17.57
CA ARG A 206 -0.07 2.85 -17.38
C ARG A 206 0.55 1.47 -17.46
N ASP A 207 1.63 1.36 -18.24
CA ASP A 207 2.47 0.17 -18.33
C ASP A 207 3.94 0.57 -18.13
N GLY A 208 4.40 0.54 -16.88
CA GLY A 208 5.72 0.99 -16.50
C GLY A 208 5.91 2.49 -16.75
N ILE A 209 6.79 2.83 -17.69
CA ILE A 209 7.04 4.21 -18.16
C ILE A 209 6.18 4.59 -19.37
N ASN A 210 5.59 3.60 -20.03
CA ASN A 210 4.76 3.82 -21.21
C ASN A 210 3.30 3.93 -20.82
N LEU A 211 2.53 4.58 -21.68
CA LEU A 211 1.08 4.70 -21.56
C LEU A 211 0.43 3.95 -22.71
N LYS A 212 -0.71 3.31 -22.45
CA LYS A 212 -1.48 2.55 -23.43
C LYS A 212 -2.87 3.14 -23.53
N SER A 213 -3.29 3.42 -24.76
CA SER A 213 -4.64 3.87 -25.06
C SER A 213 -5.18 3.16 -26.28
N THR A 214 -6.50 3.09 -26.39
CA THR A 214 -7.18 2.56 -27.58
C THR A 214 -7.89 3.70 -28.29
N ILE A 215 -7.70 3.77 -29.61
CA ILE A 215 -8.38 4.73 -30.47
C ILE A 215 -9.24 4.00 -31.49
N SER A 216 -10.43 4.53 -31.76
CA SER A 216 -11.30 4.04 -32.81
C SER A 216 -11.21 4.94 -34.03
N ILE A 217 -10.87 4.38 -35.19
CA ILE A 217 -10.76 5.11 -36.46
C ILE A 217 -11.68 4.50 -37.50
N SER A 218 -12.11 5.31 -38.48
CA SER A 218 -12.92 4.78 -39.58
C SER A 218 -12.05 3.91 -40.50
N TYR A 219 -12.68 2.97 -41.22
CA TYR A 219 -11.99 2.17 -42.21
C TYR A 219 -11.40 3.02 -43.35
N LEU A 220 -12.00 4.17 -43.67
CA LEU A 220 -11.48 5.09 -44.68
C LEU A 220 -10.19 5.77 -44.19
N ASP A 221 -10.18 6.25 -42.95
CA ASP A 221 -8.99 6.87 -42.33
C ASP A 221 -7.84 5.86 -42.22
N ALA A 222 -8.14 4.59 -41.95
CA ALA A 222 -7.15 3.52 -41.91
C ALA A 222 -6.51 3.27 -43.30
N ILE A 223 -7.29 3.37 -44.38
CA ILE A 223 -6.82 3.15 -45.76
C ILE A 223 -6.05 4.37 -46.26
N LEU A 224 -6.62 5.56 -46.13
CA LEU A 224 -6.10 6.81 -46.71
C LEU A 224 -5.04 7.49 -45.84
N GLY A 225 -4.99 7.17 -44.55
CA GLY A 225 -4.27 7.94 -43.55
C GLY A 225 -5.08 9.15 -43.10
N ALA A 226 -4.84 9.60 -41.88
CA ALA A 226 -5.53 10.74 -41.29
C ALA A 226 -4.70 11.37 -40.17
N VAL A 227 -5.04 12.59 -39.77
CA VAL A 227 -4.51 13.23 -38.56
C VAL A 227 -5.67 13.40 -37.59
N ILE A 228 -5.58 12.74 -36.43
CA ILE A 228 -6.63 12.79 -35.42
C ILE A 228 -6.13 13.44 -34.13
N LYS A 229 -7.01 14.12 -33.41
CA LYS A 229 -6.70 14.65 -32.07
C LYS A 229 -6.95 13.57 -31.02
N VAL A 230 -5.91 13.20 -30.29
CA VAL A 230 -5.95 12.19 -29.23
C VAL A 230 -5.75 12.84 -27.86
N LYS A 231 -6.34 12.22 -26.84
CA LYS A 231 -6.16 12.64 -25.44
C LYS A 231 -4.86 12.03 -24.91
N THR A 232 -3.98 12.89 -24.42
CA THR A 232 -2.75 12.55 -23.69
C THR A 232 -2.85 13.10 -22.27
N VAL A 233 -1.87 12.78 -21.42
CA VAL A 233 -1.82 13.28 -20.03
C VAL A 233 -1.59 14.80 -19.98
N GLU A 234 -0.90 15.35 -20.99
CA GLU A 234 -0.59 16.77 -21.12
C GLU A 234 -1.72 17.60 -21.76
N GLY A 235 -2.73 16.93 -22.33
CA GLY A 235 -3.80 17.56 -23.06
C GLY A 235 -4.08 16.89 -24.41
N ALA A 236 -4.62 17.65 -25.36
CA ALA A 236 -4.87 17.14 -26.70
C ALA A 236 -3.61 17.22 -27.55
N SER A 237 -3.23 16.11 -28.17
CA SER A 237 -2.11 16.03 -29.13
C SER A 237 -2.59 15.48 -30.47
N GLU A 238 -1.87 15.81 -31.53
CA GLU A 238 -2.18 15.29 -32.88
C GLU A 238 -1.42 13.99 -33.13
N LEU A 239 -2.15 12.95 -33.54
CA LEU A 239 -1.59 11.65 -33.92
C LEU A 239 -1.76 11.47 -35.43
N GLN A 240 -0.63 11.25 -36.11
CA GLN A 240 -0.62 10.92 -37.53
C GLN A 240 -0.83 9.41 -37.72
N ILE A 241 -1.86 9.07 -38.49
CA ILE A 241 -2.18 7.70 -38.89
C ILE A 241 -1.64 7.51 -40.31
N PRO A 242 -0.67 6.60 -40.52
CA PRO A 242 -0.18 6.32 -41.85
C PRO A 242 -1.24 5.59 -42.70
N PRO A 243 -1.25 5.79 -44.02
CA PRO A 243 -2.11 5.03 -44.92
C PRO A 243 -1.79 3.53 -44.84
N GLY A 244 -2.82 2.69 -44.88
CA GLY A 244 -2.70 1.23 -44.80
C GLY A 244 -2.58 0.68 -43.38
N THR A 245 -2.93 1.48 -42.35
CA THR A 245 -2.94 1.04 -40.95
C THR A 245 -3.90 -0.14 -40.75
N GLN A 246 -3.44 -1.20 -40.11
CA GLN A 246 -4.22 -2.40 -39.83
C GLN A 246 -4.92 -2.34 -38.45
N PRO A 247 -6.04 -3.05 -38.29
CA PRO A 247 -6.65 -3.22 -36.97
C PRO A 247 -5.67 -3.94 -36.01
N GLY A 248 -5.44 -3.35 -34.84
CA GLY A 248 -4.51 -3.85 -33.84
C GLY A 248 -3.10 -3.25 -33.92
N ASP A 249 -2.80 -2.48 -34.96
CA ASP A 249 -1.51 -1.78 -35.04
C ASP A 249 -1.32 -0.82 -33.86
N VAL A 250 -0.07 -0.67 -33.43
CA VAL A 250 0.32 0.20 -32.33
C VAL A 250 1.08 1.40 -32.88
N LEU A 251 0.45 2.57 -32.79
CA LEU A 251 1.07 3.85 -33.14
C LEU A 251 1.72 4.46 -31.90
N VAL A 252 2.90 5.05 -32.07
CA VAL A 252 3.72 5.57 -30.95
C VAL A 252 3.78 7.09 -31.01
N LEU A 253 3.34 7.76 -29.94
CA LEU A 253 3.69 9.14 -29.66
C LEU A 253 4.90 9.19 -28.72
N ALA A 254 6.05 9.53 -29.29
CA ALA A 254 7.30 9.59 -28.56
C ALA A 254 7.27 10.63 -27.43
N LYS A 255 7.90 10.32 -26.29
CA LYS A 255 8.08 11.22 -25.13
C LYS A 255 6.79 11.69 -24.43
N GLN A 256 5.66 11.10 -24.77
CA GLN A 256 4.34 11.42 -24.19
C GLN A 256 3.91 10.46 -23.07
N GLY A 257 4.84 9.61 -22.59
CA GLY A 257 4.60 8.70 -21.47
C GLY A 257 4.94 9.28 -20.09
N ALA A 258 5.03 8.39 -19.11
CA ALA A 258 5.42 8.74 -17.74
C ALA A 258 6.95 8.91 -17.62
N PRO A 259 7.44 9.86 -16.81
CA PRO A 259 8.86 9.98 -16.51
C PRO A 259 9.33 8.84 -15.62
N LYS A 260 10.61 8.49 -15.75
CA LYS A 260 11.25 7.51 -14.87
C LYS A 260 11.53 8.14 -13.50
N LEU A 261 11.21 7.40 -12.43
CA LEU A 261 11.49 7.82 -11.06
C LEU A 261 12.98 8.19 -10.90
N ASN A 262 13.27 9.33 -10.26
CA ASN A 262 14.61 9.91 -10.07
C ASN A 262 15.34 10.39 -11.35
N LYS A 263 14.77 10.18 -12.54
CA LYS A 263 15.35 10.63 -13.82
C LYS A 263 14.26 11.27 -14.69
N PRO A 264 13.82 12.50 -14.36
CA PRO A 264 12.70 13.16 -15.05
C PRO A 264 12.99 13.46 -16.52
N SER A 265 14.25 13.52 -16.93
CA SER A 265 14.66 13.71 -18.33
C SER A 265 14.34 12.51 -19.23
N ILE A 266 14.19 11.32 -18.65
CA ILE A 266 13.83 10.10 -19.40
C ILE A 266 12.34 9.87 -19.25
N ARG A 267 11.62 9.96 -20.37
CA ARG A 267 10.19 9.68 -20.46
C ARG A 267 9.94 8.50 -21.37
N GLY A 268 8.91 7.73 -21.04
CA GLY A 268 8.39 6.72 -21.95
C GLY A 268 7.52 7.34 -23.04
N ASP A 269 6.83 6.46 -23.77
CA ASP A 269 6.00 6.81 -24.92
C ASP A 269 4.53 6.51 -24.65
N HIS A 270 3.65 7.14 -25.44
CA HIS A 270 2.23 6.83 -25.44
C HIS A 270 1.89 5.97 -26.65
N LEU A 271 1.53 4.71 -26.38
CA LEU A 271 1.18 3.68 -27.34
C LEU A 271 -0.34 3.68 -27.58
N PHE A 272 -0.75 3.89 -28.82
CA PHE A 272 -2.14 3.87 -29.25
C PHE A 272 -2.42 2.61 -30.05
N THR A 273 -3.24 1.72 -29.50
CA THR A 273 -3.76 0.55 -30.22
C THR A 273 -4.94 0.98 -31.09
N VAL A 274 -4.84 0.71 -32.39
CA VAL A 274 -5.83 1.13 -33.38
C VAL A 274 -6.95 0.09 -33.48
N LYS A 275 -8.19 0.54 -33.25
CA LYS A 275 -9.39 -0.25 -33.51
C LYS A 275 -10.11 0.34 -34.73
N VAL A 276 -10.13 -0.40 -35.82
CA VAL A 276 -10.85 0.04 -37.03
C VAL A 276 -12.34 -0.28 -36.87
N THR A 277 -13.18 0.76 -36.92
CA THR A 277 -14.64 0.62 -36.95
C THR A 277 -15.14 0.47 -38.38
N ILE A 278 -15.68 -0.71 -38.69
CA ILE A 278 -16.35 -1.01 -39.96
C ILE A 278 -17.86 -0.90 -39.74
N PRO A 279 -18.59 -0.10 -40.53
CA PRO A 279 -20.03 0.07 -40.35
C PRO A 279 -20.79 -1.22 -40.68
N ASN A 280 -21.76 -1.59 -39.85
CA ASN A 280 -22.61 -2.78 -40.06
C ASN A 280 -23.67 -2.58 -41.15
N ARG A 281 -23.97 -1.32 -41.51
CA ARG A 281 -24.95 -0.94 -42.53
C ARG A 281 -24.34 0.17 -43.36
N ILE A 282 -24.52 0.08 -44.67
CA ILE A 282 -24.09 1.07 -45.64
C ILE A 282 -25.26 1.44 -46.54
N SER A 283 -25.29 2.67 -47.00
CA SER A 283 -26.28 3.16 -47.95
C SER A 283 -26.10 2.54 -49.34
N ALA A 284 -27.11 2.64 -50.21
CA ALA A 284 -27.02 2.14 -51.58
C ALA A 284 -25.86 2.78 -52.36
N LYS A 285 -25.67 4.10 -52.22
CA LYS A 285 -24.59 4.84 -52.87
C LYS A 285 -23.20 4.41 -52.36
N GLU A 286 -23.03 4.26 -51.04
CA GLU A 286 -21.75 3.78 -50.48
C GLU A 286 -21.44 2.36 -50.95
N ARG A 287 -22.46 1.51 -51.08
CA ARG A 287 -22.29 0.16 -51.61
C ARG A 287 -21.83 0.17 -53.06
N GLU A 288 -22.44 0.97 -53.92
CA GLU A 288 -22.04 1.14 -55.32
C GLU A 288 -20.55 1.53 -55.42
N LEU A 289 -20.12 2.55 -54.67
CA LEU A 289 -18.72 3.00 -54.63
C LEU A 289 -17.75 1.92 -54.13
N LEU A 290 -18.13 1.14 -53.11
CA LEU A 290 -17.31 0.04 -52.60
C LEU A 290 -17.23 -1.13 -53.59
N GLU A 291 -18.28 -1.39 -54.37
CA GLU A 291 -18.28 -2.40 -55.44
C GLU A 291 -17.39 -1.96 -56.63
N GLU A 292 -17.39 -0.68 -56.98
CA GLU A 292 -16.46 -0.11 -57.96
C GLU A 292 -15.01 -0.24 -57.50
N LEU A 293 -14.71 0.15 -56.25
CA LEU A 293 -13.38 0.02 -55.66
C LEU A 293 -12.93 -1.45 -55.60
N ALA A 294 -13.84 -2.36 -55.25
CA ALA A 294 -13.56 -3.79 -55.25
C ALA A 294 -13.27 -4.35 -56.66
N SER A 295 -13.86 -3.77 -57.70
CA SER A 295 -13.62 -4.16 -59.10
C SER A 295 -12.26 -3.68 -59.60
N LEU A 296 -11.80 -2.51 -59.16
CA LEU A 296 -10.45 -2.01 -59.43
C LEU A 296 -9.37 -2.87 -58.75
N GLY A 297 -9.62 -3.31 -57.51
CA GLY A 297 -8.68 -4.13 -56.73
C GLY A 297 -8.63 -5.61 -57.15
N ASN A 298 -9.73 -6.17 -57.67
CA ASN A 298 -9.80 -7.57 -58.08
C ASN A 298 -9.66 -7.71 -59.59
N LYS A 299 -8.42 -7.80 -60.10
CA LYS A 299 -8.22 -8.35 -61.45
C LYS A 299 -8.46 -9.87 -61.54
N ASN A 300 -8.68 -10.62 -60.44
CA ASN A 300 -8.71 -12.09 -60.50
C ASN A 300 -9.60 -12.85 -59.49
N ILE A 301 -10.64 -12.26 -58.87
CA ILE A 301 -11.53 -13.05 -57.98
C ILE A 301 -13.00 -12.80 -58.31
N ALA A 302 -13.63 -13.81 -58.94
CA ALA A 302 -15.06 -13.88 -59.15
C ALA A 302 -15.79 -14.01 -57.79
N ARG A 303 -16.31 -12.90 -57.28
CA ARG A 303 -17.11 -12.91 -56.05
C ARG A 303 -18.54 -13.36 -56.38
N SER A 304 -18.96 -14.51 -55.84
CA SER A 304 -20.37 -14.92 -55.89
C SER A 304 -21.21 -13.91 -55.09
N ARG A 305 -22.19 -13.28 -55.74
CA ARG A 305 -23.15 -12.38 -55.06
C ARG A 305 -23.78 -13.14 -53.89
N THR A 306 -23.52 -12.72 -52.66
CA THR A 306 -24.20 -13.25 -51.47
C THR A 306 -25.68 -12.94 -51.60
N ARG A 307 -26.49 -14.01 -51.57
CA ARG A 307 -27.95 -13.98 -51.73
C ARG A 307 -28.56 -12.98 -50.73
N PRO A 308 -29.47 -12.09 -51.15
CA PRO A 308 -30.20 -11.25 -50.19
C PRO A 308 -30.93 -12.16 -49.22
N ARG A 309 -30.79 -11.89 -47.91
CA ARG A 309 -31.48 -12.64 -46.85
C ARG A 309 -32.99 -12.48 -47.08
N ALA A 310 -33.66 -13.57 -47.42
CA ALA A 310 -35.11 -13.62 -47.56
C ALA A 310 -35.75 -13.19 -46.24
N GLN A 311 -36.64 -12.19 -46.29
CA GLN A 311 -37.49 -11.84 -45.16
C GLN A 311 -38.47 -13.00 -44.92
N PRO A 312 -38.66 -13.47 -43.67
CA PRO A 312 -39.66 -14.49 -43.39
C PRO A 312 -41.05 -13.90 -43.63
N ALA A 313 -41.81 -14.53 -44.53
CA ALA A 313 -43.21 -14.24 -44.77
C ALA A 313 -44.02 -14.55 -43.50
N THR A 314 -44.77 -13.56 -43.03
CA THR A 314 -45.79 -13.72 -41.99
C THR A 314 -46.88 -14.66 -42.49
N ARG A 315 -46.96 -15.86 -41.92
CA ARG A 315 -48.11 -16.75 -42.08
C ARG A 315 -49.12 -16.41 -40.99
N ALA A 316 -50.13 -15.62 -41.36
CA ALA A 316 -51.41 -15.65 -40.67
C ALA A 316 -52.08 -17.00 -40.97
N THR A 317 -52.47 -17.72 -39.93
CA THR A 317 -53.37 -18.87 -40.03
C THR A 317 -54.50 -18.65 -39.03
N GLU A 318 -55.61 -18.18 -39.56
CA GLU A 318 -56.93 -18.36 -38.97
C GLU A 318 -57.30 -19.84 -39.08
N SER A 319 -57.75 -20.44 -37.96
CA SER A 319 -58.78 -21.47 -37.99
C SER A 319 -59.48 -21.50 -36.63
N GLN A 320 -60.77 -21.22 -36.67
CA GLN A 320 -61.73 -21.32 -35.58
C GLN A 320 -62.26 -22.76 -35.45
N VAL A 321 -63.10 -22.97 -34.41
CA VAL A 321 -64.05 -24.08 -34.13
C VAL A 321 -63.54 -25.04 -33.03
N GLU A 322 -64.19 -25.26 -31.87
CA GLU A 322 -65.49 -24.83 -31.33
C GLU A 322 -65.61 -25.06 -29.80
N LYS A 323 -66.36 -24.16 -29.14
CA LYS A 323 -67.36 -24.32 -28.06
C LYS A 323 -67.30 -25.51 -27.08
N VAL A 324 -67.20 -25.19 -25.80
CA VAL A 324 -68.06 -25.77 -24.74
C VAL A 324 -68.59 -24.63 -23.86
N VAL A 325 -69.92 -24.51 -23.86
CA VAL A 325 -70.80 -23.70 -23.00
C VAL A 325 -70.94 -24.49 -21.68
N GLU A 326 -70.87 -23.94 -20.46
CA GLU A 326 -71.93 -23.13 -19.86
C GLU A 326 -71.52 -22.55 -18.48
N LYS A 327 -71.86 -21.25 -18.28
CA LYS A 327 -72.23 -20.49 -17.05
C LYS A 327 -71.54 -20.76 -15.71
N ILE A 328 -71.05 -19.68 -15.08
CA ILE A 328 -71.62 -19.06 -13.86
C ILE A 328 -71.08 -17.61 -13.74
N GLU A 329 -72.03 -16.65 -13.76
CA GLU A 329 -72.15 -15.36 -13.06
C GLU A 329 -70.92 -14.40 -12.97
N GLU A 330 -70.91 -13.29 -13.72
CA GLU A 330 -71.45 -11.94 -13.41
C GLU A 330 -70.69 -11.10 -12.35
N LYS A 331 -70.27 -9.90 -12.79
CA LYS A 331 -70.07 -8.62 -12.05
C LYS A 331 -68.73 -8.37 -11.30
N ARG A 332 -67.85 -7.55 -11.89
CA ARG A 332 -67.64 -6.11 -11.55
C ARG A 332 -66.32 -5.56 -12.12
N GLU A 333 -66.38 -4.30 -12.53
CA GLU A 333 -65.29 -3.48 -13.06
C GLU A 333 -64.13 -3.26 -12.06
N PRO A 334 -62.92 -2.97 -12.56
CA PRO A 334 -61.75 -2.69 -11.77
C PRO A 334 -61.60 -1.19 -11.59
N ASP A 335 -61.62 -0.68 -10.36
CA ASP A 335 -61.04 0.62 -9.98
C ASP A 335 -61.31 0.81 -8.49
N ASP A 336 -60.35 0.47 -7.61
CA ASP A 336 -60.29 1.01 -6.23
C ASP A 336 -59.11 0.50 -5.36
N ILE A 337 -58.05 -0.04 -5.97
CA ILE A 337 -56.90 -0.58 -5.21
C ILE A 337 -55.79 0.48 -5.03
N TRP A 338 -55.79 1.57 -5.81
CA TRP A 338 -54.78 2.63 -5.72
C TRP A 338 -55.18 3.85 -4.87
N GLN A 339 -56.44 3.99 -4.45
CA GLN A 339 -56.87 5.08 -3.56
C GLN A 339 -56.83 4.73 -2.06
N LYS A 340 -56.76 3.45 -1.68
CA LYS A 340 -56.68 3.04 -0.25
C LYS A 340 -55.26 2.87 0.32
N LEU A 341 -54.22 3.18 -0.45
CA LEU A 341 -52.82 3.18 0.02
C LEU A 341 -52.27 4.58 0.32
N LYS A 342 -53.06 5.65 0.12
CA LYS A 342 -52.65 7.04 0.44
C LYS A 342 -53.17 7.59 1.78
N ASP A 343 -54.11 6.90 2.44
CA ASP A 343 -54.66 7.33 3.73
C ASP A 343 -54.28 6.41 4.92
N LEU A 344 -53.22 5.58 4.76
CA LEU A 344 -52.68 4.74 5.84
C LEU A 344 -51.17 4.93 6.06
N ALA A 345 -50.67 6.14 5.83
CA ALA A 345 -49.43 6.65 6.39
C ALA A 345 -49.63 8.15 6.62
N GLY A 346 -49.92 8.51 7.87
CA GLY A 346 -50.01 9.91 8.30
C GLY A 346 -48.67 10.63 8.27
#